data_AF-A0A6N8R840-F1
#
_entry.id   AF-A0A6N8R840-F1
#
_cell.length_a   1.000
_cell.length_b   1.000
_cell.length_c   1.000
_cell.angle_alpha   90.00
_cell.angle_beta   90.00
_cell.angle_gamma   90.00
#
_symmetry.space_group_name_H-M   'P 1'
#
loop_
_entity.id
_entity.type
_entity.pdbx_description
1 polymer ?
#
loop_
_entity_poly.entity_id
_entity_poly.type
_entity_poly.pdbx_seq_one_letter_code
_entity_poly.pdbx_strand_id
1 'polypeptide(L)'
;RMPEVNEAIPMPLGHGALEIGERRKLGHSLREKRYDRAYVLPNSFKSALVPFFAGIPHRTGWRGEMRYGLLNDVRVLDKEAWPLMVERYVALAYDKGIMRTAQDLPQPLLWPQLQVSEGEKSYTCNQFSLSSERPMIGFCPGAEFGPAKRWPHYHYAELAKQLIDEGYQVVLFGSAKDHEAGNEILAALNTEQQAWCRNLAGETQLDQAVILIAACKAIVTN
;
A
#
# COMPACT_ATOMS: atom_id res chain seq x y z
N ARG A 1 -11.45 -0.19 -1.21
CA ARG A 1 -11.80 1.14 -1.80
C ARG A 1 -11.17 1.31 -3.20
N MET A 2 -11.12 0.24 -4.00
CA MET A 2 -10.67 0.27 -5.40
C MET A 2 -11.84 -0.29 -6.21
N PRO A 3 -12.60 0.53 -6.96
CA PRO A 3 -13.81 0.09 -7.63
C PRO A 3 -13.54 -0.97 -8.70
N GLU A 4 -12.30 -1.12 -9.13
CA GLU A 4 -11.85 -2.13 -10.10
C GLU A 4 -11.75 -3.54 -9.50
N VAL A 5 -11.79 -3.67 -8.16
CA VAL A 5 -11.65 -4.95 -7.45
C VAL A 5 -13.03 -5.49 -7.05
N ASN A 6 -13.41 -6.64 -7.61
CA ASN A 6 -14.68 -7.31 -7.30
C ASN A 6 -14.70 -8.02 -5.93
N GLU A 7 -13.65 -8.76 -5.60
CA GLU A 7 -13.59 -9.60 -4.39
C GLU A 7 -12.16 -9.67 -3.85
N ALA A 8 -11.98 -9.50 -2.54
CA ALA A 8 -10.69 -9.75 -1.87
C ALA A 8 -10.70 -11.17 -1.28
N ILE A 9 -9.98 -12.09 -1.92
CA ILE A 9 -9.89 -13.48 -1.47
C ILE A 9 -8.99 -13.54 -0.22
N PRO A 10 -9.49 -13.93 0.95
CA PRO A 10 -8.68 -14.00 2.16
C PRO A 10 -7.63 -15.10 2.01
N MET A 11 -6.36 -14.75 2.20
CA MET A 11 -5.26 -15.71 2.23
C MET A 11 -4.93 -16.01 3.69
N PRO A 12 -5.13 -17.25 4.18
CA PRO A 12 -4.86 -17.60 5.57
C PRO A 12 -3.36 -17.73 5.90
N LEU A 13 -2.48 -17.35 4.96
CA LEU A 13 -1.04 -17.57 5.04
C LEU A 13 -0.31 -16.25 5.25
N GLY A 14 0.56 -16.20 6.26
CA GLY A 14 1.40 -15.04 6.53
C GLY A 14 2.46 -14.81 5.45
N HIS A 15 3.02 -13.60 5.43
CA HIS A 15 4.19 -13.30 4.61
C HIS A 15 5.35 -14.25 4.97
N GLY A 16 6.06 -14.78 3.97
CA GLY A 16 7.24 -15.63 4.22
C GLY A 16 6.99 -17.14 4.29
N ALA A 17 5.81 -17.60 4.71
CA ALA A 17 5.55 -19.03 4.87
C ALA A 17 5.38 -19.76 3.50
N LEU A 18 6.03 -20.92 3.33
CA LEU A 18 5.97 -21.72 2.09
C LEU A 18 4.67 -22.55 1.99
N GLU A 19 4.22 -23.13 3.11
CA GLU A 19 2.89 -23.74 3.34
C GLU A 19 2.19 -24.28 2.08
N ILE A 20 2.84 -25.25 1.43
CA ILE A 20 2.41 -25.79 0.12
C ILE A 20 1.03 -26.43 0.23
N GLY A 21 0.75 -27.14 1.33
CA GLY A 21 -0.53 -27.81 1.58
C GLY A 21 -1.70 -26.83 1.57
N GLU A 22 -1.57 -25.71 2.29
CA GLU A 22 -2.61 -24.69 2.35
C GLU A 22 -2.76 -23.94 1.03
N ARG A 23 -1.66 -23.61 0.33
CA ARG A 23 -1.73 -23.05 -1.03
C ARG A 23 -2.43 -23.97 -2.01
N ARG A 24 -2.24 -25.29 -1.88
CA ARG A 24 -2.91 -26.28 -2.70
C ARG A 24 -4.40 -26.37 -2.38
N LYS A 25 -4.78 -26.40 -1.10
CA LYS A 25 -6.19 -26.35 -0.67
C LYS A 25 -6.88 -25.09 -1.21
N LEU A 26 -6.26 -23.93 -1.01
CA LEU A 26 -6.75 -22.65 -1.53
C LEU A 26 -6.86 -22.65 -3.06
N GLY A 27 -5.82 -23.12 -3.77
CA GLY A 27 -5.89 -23.23 -5.22
C GLY A 27 -7.03 -24.13 -5.69
N HIS A 28 -7.24 -25.28 -5.04
CA HIS A 28 -8.33 -26.19 -5.37
C HIS A 28 -9.72 -25.58 -5.10
N SER A 29 -9.92 -24.86 -4.00
CA SER A 29 -11.21 -24.19 -3.74
C SER A 29 -11.52 -23.10 -4.77
N LEU A 30 -10.50 -22.51 -5.40
CA LEU A 30 -10.68 -21.51 -6.46
C LEU A 30 -11.01 -22.10 -7.84
N ARG A 31 -10.98 -23.43 -8.02
CA ARG A 31 -11.33 -24.06 -9.31
C ARG A 31 -12.77 -23.79 -9.72
N GLU A 32 -13.67 -23.74 -8.75
CA GLU A 32 -15.10 -23.48 -8.98
C GLU A 32 -15.36 -22.08 -9.55
N LYS A 33 -14.49 -21.11 -9.24
CA LYS A 33 -14.56 -19.75 -9.78
C LYS A 33 -14.23 -19.69 -11.28
N ARG A 34 -13.56 -20.72 -11.83
CA ARG A 34 -13.20 -20.86 -13.25
C ARG A 34 -12.56 -19.60 -13.84
N TYR A 35 -11.62 -18.98 -13.10
CA TYR A 35 -10.91 -17.80 -13.59
C TYR A 35 -10.22 -18.07 -14.94
N ASP A 36 -10.43 -17.18 -15.91
CA ASP A 36 -9.84 -17.30 -17.25
C ASP A 36 -8.35 -16.93 -17.29
N ARG A 37 -7.95 -15.99 -16.42
CA ARG A 37 -6.60 -15.43 -16.35
C ARG A 37 -6.17 -15.19 -14.91
N ALA A 38 -4.87 -15.24 -14.66
CA ALA A 38 -4.25 -14.86 -13.40
C ALA A 38 -3.01 -14.02 -13.66
N TYR A 39 -2.87 -12.94 -12.89
CA TYR A 39 -1.68 -12.09 -12.88
C TYR A 39 -0.96 -12.24 -11.54
N VAL A 40 0.31 -12.65 -11.57
CA VAL A 40 1.12 -12.87 -10.36
C VAL A 40 2.13 -11.73 -10.22
N LEU A 41 1.79 -10.78 -9.35
CA LEU A 41 2.57 -9.55 -9.15
C LEU A 41 3.81 -9.73 -8.25
N PRO A 42 3.76 -10.48 -7.12
CA PRO A 42 4.96 -10.71 -6.30
C PRO A 42 6.03 -11.48 -7.08
N ASN A 43 7.31 -11.31 -6.75
CA ASN A 43 8.41 -12.00 -7.44
C ASN A 43 8.73 -13.40 -6.93
N SER A 44 8.25 -13.76 -5.73
CA SER A 44 8.56 -15.03 -5.09
C SER A 44 7.96 -16.23 -5.84
N PHE A 45 8.69 -17.34 -5.90
CA PHE A 45 8.24 -18.58 -6.57
C PHE A 45 6.88 -19.05 -6.04
N LYS A 46 6.73 -19.09 -4.72
CA LYS A 46 5.53 -19.57 -4.02
C LYS A 46 4.26 -18.77 -4.33
N SER A 47 4.38 -17.51 -4.77
CA SER A 47 3.22 -16.69 -5.14
C SER A 47 2.50 -17.21 -6.38
N ALA A 48 3.20 -17.93 -7.26
CA ALA A 48 2.62 -18.49 -8.48
C ALA A 48 1.96 -19.87 -8.28
N LEU A 49 2.06 -20.47 -7.08
CA LEU A 49 1.50 -21.79 -6.79
C LEU A 49 -0.03 -21.81 -6.75
N VAL A 50 -0.67 -20.79 -6.16
CA VAL A 50 -2.13 -20.76 -6.02
C VAL A 50 -2.82 -20.73 -7.40
N PRO A 51 -2.45 -19.84 -8.34
CA PRO A 51 -3.01 -19.87 -9.70
C PRO A 51 -2.76 -21.18 -10.44
N PHE A 52 -1.60 -21.80 -10.22
CA PHE A 52 -1.27 -23.10 -10.80
C PHE A 52 -2.19 -24.22 -10.29
N PHE A 53 -2.38 -24.33 -8.97
CA PHE A 53 -3.26 -25.34 -8.38
C PHE A 53 -4.75 -25.10 -8.68
N ALA A 54 -5.13 -23.84 -8.90
CA ALA A 54 -6.45 -23.44 -9.38
C ALA A 54 -6.72 -23.82 -10.84
N GLY A 55 -5.72 -24.30 -11.57
CA GLY A 55 -5.90 -24.76 -12.96
C GLY A 55 -6.23 -23.62 -13.94
N ILE A 56 -5.83 -22.39 -13.61
CA ILE A 56 -6.13 -21.21 -14.43
C ILE A 56 -5.33 -21.29 -15.73
N PRO A 57 -5.96 -21.20 -16.92
CA PRO A 57 -5.29 -21.50 -18.18
C PRO A 57 -4.23 -20.46 -18.56
N HIS A 58 -4.42 -19.17 -18.27
CA HIS A 58 -3.45 -18.12 -18.58
C HIS A 58 -2.87 -17.53 -17.29
N ARG A 59 -1.57 -17.71 -17.06
CA ARG A 59 -0.88 -17.28 -15.83
C ARG A 59 0.30 -16.39 -16.20
N THR A 60 0.08 -15.10 -16.08
CA THR A 60 0.98 -14.03 -16.52
C THR A 60 1.75 -13.43 -15.35
N GLY A 61 3.02 -13.12 -15.56
CA GLY A 61 3.83 -12.38 -14.60
C GLY A 61 5.28 -12.23 -15.03
N TRP A 62 6.01 -11.35 -14.36
CA TRP A 62 7.46 -11.26 -14.53
C TRP A 62 8.14 -12.57 -14.12
N ARG A 63 9.37 -12.83 -14.57
CA ARG A 63 10.06 -14.11 -14.27
C ARG A 63 10.31 -14.32 -12.79
N GLY A 64 10.75 -13.28 -12.07
CA GLY A 64 11.13 -13.36 -10.65
C GLY A 64 12.08 -14.53 -10.37
N GLU A 65 11.77 -15.33 -9.36
CA GLU A 65 12.52 -16.54 -8.95
C GLU A 65 12.29 -17.74 -9.89
N MET A 66 12.62 -17.61 -11.18
CA MET A 66 12.58 -18.68 -12.19
C MET A 66 11.25 -19.45 -12.26
N ARG A 67 10.13 -18.73 -12.26
CA ARG A 67 8.75 -19.28 -12.22
C ARG A 67 8.29 -19.98 -13.51
N TYR A 68 9.20 -20.53 -14.29
CA TYR A 68 8.89 -21.31 -15.49
C TYR A 68 7.98 -22.50 -15.12
N GLY A 69 6.99 -22.80 -15.96
CA GLY A 69 5.97 -23.83 -15.72
C GLY A 69 4.80 -23.31 -14.88
N LEU A 70 5.07 -22.73 -13.70
CA LEU A 70 4.03 -22.11 -12.87
C LEU A 70 3.39 -20.92 -13.58
N LEU A 71 4.18 -20.11 -14.27
CA LEU A 71 3.71 -19.10 -15.22
C LEU A 71 3.95 -19.62 -16.64
N ASN A 72 2.88 -19.69 -17.42
CA ASN A 72 2.95 -20.07 -18.84
C ASN A 72 2.99 -18.85 -19.77
N ASP A 73 2.67 -17.65 -19.29
CA ASP A 73 2.98 -16.37 -19.93
C ASP A 73 4.02 -15.60 -19.10
N VAL A 74 5.25 -16.11 -19.11
CA VAL A 74 6.37 -15.50 -18.37
C VAL A 74 6.95 -14.31 -19.14
N ARG A 75 7.13 -13.18 -18.44
CA ARG A 75 7.78 -11.96 -18.95
C ARG A 75 9.20 -11.83 -18.38
N VAL A 76 10.19 -11.61 -19.23
CA VAL A 76 11.57 -11.38 -18.78
C VAL A 76 11.76 -9.88 -18.59
N LEU A 77 12.09 -9.47 -17.37
CA LEU A 77 12.26 -8.05 -17.03
C LEU A 77 13.63 -7.56 -17.45
N ASP A 78 13.64 -6.57 -18.34
CA ASP A 78 14.76 -5.66 -18.54
C ASP A 78 14.51 -4.43 -17.64
N LYS A 79 15.45 -4.13 -16.74
CA LYS A 79 15.26 -3.03 -15.77
C LYS A 79 15.44 -1.65 -16.40
N GLU A 80 16.25 -1.55 -17.44
CA GLU A 80 16.51 -0.28 -18.14
C GLU A 80 15.33 0.08 -19.04
N ALA A 81 14.73 -0.91 -19.70
CA ALA A 81 13.53 -0.72 -20.51
C ALA A 81 12.25 -0.41 -19.68
N TRP A 82 12.26 -0.75 -18.38
CA TRP A 82 11.12 -0.64 -17.46
C TRP A 82 11.55 0.00 -16.13
N PRO A 83 11.87 1.31 -16.12
CA PRO A 83 12.42 1.96 -14.94
C PRO A 83 11.41 2.04 -13.78
N LEU A 84 10.12 2.28 -14.05
CA LEU A 84 9.12 2.49 -13.00
C LEU A 84 8.32 1.22 -12.68
N MET A 85 7.95 1.04 -11.40
CA MET A 85 7.15 -0.11 -10.98
C MET A 85 5.73 -0.09 -11.59
N VAL A 86 5.12 1.09 -11.75
CA VAL A 86 3.79 1.23 -12.36
C VAL A 86 3.79 0.73 -13.80
N GLU A 87 4.82 1.06 -14.59
CA GLU A 87 4.97 0.59 -15.97
C GLU A 87 5.10 -0.93 -16.02
N ARG A 88 5.88 -1.51 -15.09
CA ARG A 88 6.03 -2.96 -14.99
C ARG A 88 4.70 -3.67 -14.73
N TYR A 89 3.80 -3.10 -13.94
CA TYR A 89 2.48 -3.69 -13.71
C TYR A 89 1.55 -3.49 -14.90
N VAL A 90 1.50 -2.28 -15.47
CA VAL A 90 0.66 -1.99 -16.64
C VAL A 90 1.05 -2.85 -17.83
N ALA A 91 2.35 -3.09 -18.06
CA ALA A 91 2.84 -3.94 -19.15
C ALA A 91 2.32 -5.38 -19.12
N LEU A 92 1.97 -5.90 -17.94
CA LEU A 92 1.43 -7.26 -17.82
C LEU A 92 0.03 -7.39 -18.43
N ALA A 93 -0.73 -6.29 -18.55
CA ALA A 93 -2.06 -6.30 -19.15
C ALA A 93 -2.05 -6.46 -20.68
N TYR A 94 -0.89 -6.27 -21.32
CA TYR A 94 -0.71 -6.38 -22.77
C TYR A 94 -0.06 -7.70 -23.16
N ASP A 95 -0.31 -8.14 -24.40
CA ASP A 95 0.26 -9.38 -24.92
C ASP A 95 1.78 -9.36 -25.00
N LYS A 96 2.38 -10.53 -24.76
CA LYS A 96 3.82 -10.71 -24.82
C LYS A 96 4.34 -10.43 -26.22
N GLY A 97 5.44 -9.68 -26.31
CA GLY A 97 6.10 -9.35 -27.58
C GLY A 97 5.60 -8.07 -28.25
N ILE A 98 4.51 -7.47 -27.76
CA ILE A 98 4.04 -6.17 -28.20
C ILE A 98 4.82 -5.05 -27.48
N MET A 99 4.87 -5.12 -26.14
CA MET A 99 5.53 -4.11 -25.31
C MET A 99 6.98 -4.50 -25.06
N ARG A 100 7.94 -3.73 -25.60
CA ARG A 100 9.38 -3.97 -25.41
C ARG A 100 9.96 -3.04 -24.36
N THR A 101 9.48 -1.80 -24.33
CA THR A 101 9.90 -0.74 -23.40
C THR A 101 8.70 0.00 -22.84
N ALA A 102 8.89 0.76 -21.76
CA ALA A 102 7.86 1.62 -21.18
C ALA A 102 7.27 2.63 -22.19
N GLN A 103 8.04 3.05 -23.20
CA GLN A 103 7.60 4.00 -24.22
C GLN A 103 6.53 3.41 -25.17
N ASP A 104 6.44 2.08 -25.25
CA ASP A 104 5.44 1.39 -26.07
C ASP A 104 4.06 1.38 -25.40
N LEU A 105 3.99 1.67 -24.09
CA LEU A 105 2.72 1.66 -23.36
C LEU A 105 1.78 2.76 -23.87
N PRO A 106 0.51 2.43 -24.17
CA PRO A 106 -0.49 3.42 -24.52
C PRO A 106 -0.61 4.51 -23.46
N GLN A 107 -0.62 5.78 -23.93
CA GLN A 107 -0.73 6.96 -23.09
C GLN A 107 -2.15 7.56 -23.16
N PRO A 108 -2.64 8.19 -22.08
CA PRO A 108 -1.98 8.32 -20.78
C PRO A 108 -2.03 7.01 -19.97
N LEU A 109 -1.02 6.77 -19.13
CA LEU A 109 -1.06 5.68 -18.16
C LEU A 109 -2.17 5.92 -17.12
N LEU A 110 -2.88 4.85 -16.76
CA LEU A 110 -3.84 4.87 -15.66
C LEU A 110 -3.08 4.77 -14.33
N TRP A 111 -2.95 5.89 -13.64
CA TRP A 111 -2.28 5.94 -12.34
C TRP A 111 -3.20 5.47 -11.20
N PRO A 112 -2.65 4.91 -10.10
CA PRO A 112 -3.45 4.56 -8.93
C PRO A 112 -4.24 5.76 -8.43
N GLN A 113 -5.55 5.58 -8.28
CA GLN A 113 -6.46 6.63 -7.87
C GLN A 113 -7.40 6.09 -6.79
N LEU A 114 -7.61 6.88 -5.75
CA LEU A 114 -8.57 6.59 -4.68
C LEU A 114 -9.49 7.81 -4.54
N GLN A 115 -10.75 7.56 -4.20
CA GLN A 115 -11.76 8.59 -4.00
C GLN A 115 -12.34 8.47 -2.60
N VAL A 116 -12.57 9.61 -1.96
CA VAL A 116 -13.11 9.71 -0.60
C VAL A 116 -14.16 10.81 -0.57
N SER A 117 -15.36 10.47 -0.11
CA SER A 117 -16.44 11.46 0.06
C SER A 117 -16.23 12.32 1.31
N GLU A 118 -16.78 13.53 1.31
CA GLU A 118 -16.73 14.42 2.49
C GLU A 118 -17.46 13.82 3.70
N GLY A 119 -18.52 13.02 3.47
CA GLY A 119 -19.23 12.30 4.53
C GLY A 119 -18.35 11.28 5.24
N GLU A 120 -17.57 10.49 4.48
CA GLU A 120 -16.59 9.55 5.05
C GLU A 120 -15.53 10.30 5.87
N LYS A 121 -14.99 11.41 5.36
CA LYS A 121 -13.98 12.22 6.06
C LYS A 121 -14.51 12.72 7.40
N SER A 122 -15.68 13.34 7.42
CA SER A 122 -16.28 13.89 8.64
C SER A 122 -16.57 12.80 9.68
N TYR A 123 -17.16 11.68 9.25
CA TYR A 123 -17.43 10.55 10.14
C TYR A 123 -16.16 9.96 10.75
N THR A 124 -15.14 9.68 9.93
CA THR A 124 -13.90 9.06 10.41
C THR A 124 -13.07 10.03 11.27
N CYS A 125 -13.06 11.33 10.97
CA CYS A 125 -12.41 12.32 11.85
C CYS A 125 -13.03 12.31 13.26
N ASN A 126 -14.37 12.31 13.34
CA ASN A 126 -15.09 12.22 14.61
C ASN A 126 -14.82 10.89 15.34
N GLN A 127 -14.75 9.77 14.60
CA GLN A 127 -14.45 8.46 15.17
C GLN A 127 -13.11 8.43 15.92
N PHE A 128 -12.11 9.17 15.42
CA PHE A 128 -10.77 9.25 16.02
C PHE A 128 -10.56 10.48 16.90
N SER A 129 -11.64 11.17 17.28
CA SER A 129 -11.64 12.37 18.12
C SER A 129 -10.76 13.50 17.56
N LEU A 130 -10.74 13.67 16.25
CA LEU A 130 -10.04 14.76 15.58
C LEU A 130 -10.95 15.98 15.47
N SER A 131 -10.47 17.12 15.97
CA SER A 131 -11.23 18.38 15.94
C SER A 131 -11.39 18.89 14.51
N SER A 132 -12.52 19.53 14.21
CA SER A 132 -12.72 20.24 12.93
C SER A 132 -12.34 21.72 13.00
N GLU A 133 -11.87 22.21 14.14
CA GLU A 133 -11.54 23.63 14.36
C GLU A 133 -10.29 24.08 13.61
N ARG A 134 -9.34 23.17 13.38
CA ARG A 134 -8.04 23.45 12.74
C ARG A 134 -7.78 22.53 11.56
N PRO A 135 -7.21 23.01 10.44
CA PRO A 135 -6.82 22.15 9.32
C PRO A 135 -5.76 21.12 9.75
N MET A 136 -5.84 19.91 9.22
CA MET A 136 -4.93 18.81 9.55
C MET A 136 -3.75 18.72 8.58
N ILE A 137 -2.55 18.44 9.12
CA ILE A 137 -1.38 17.97 8.38
C ILE A 137 -1.05 16.56 8.89
N GLY A 138 -0.89 15.62 7.96
CA GLY A 138 -0.61 14.23 8.29
C GLY A 138 0.87 13.90 8.21
N PHE A 139 1.43 13.22 9.20
CA PHE A 139 2.80 12.72 9.18
C PHE A 139 2.83 11.19 9.10
N CYS A 140 3.74 10.65 8.29
CA CYS A 140 4.01 9.21 8.21
C CYS A 140 5.48 8.94 8.57
N PRO A 141 5.86 8.98 9.87
CA PRO A 141 7.25 8.92 10.33
C PRO A 141 7.88 7.52 10.23
N GLY A 142 7.07 6.48 10.05
CA GLY A 142 7.52 5.09 9.88
C GLY A 142 8.16 4.81 8.52
N ALA A 143 8.94 3.73 8.44
CA ALA A 143 9.51 3.23 7.18
C ALA A 143 9.68 1.70 7.19
N GLU A 144 9.07 1.03 6.22
CA GLU A 144 9.14 -0.45 6.10
C GLU A 144 10.55 -0.93 5.73
N PHE A 145 11.32 -0.12 5.01
CA PHE A 145 12.70 -0.43 4.61
C PHE A 145 13.74 -0.18 5.71
N GLY A 146 13.28 0.03 6.96
CA GLY A 146 14.11 0.15 8.14
C GLY A 146 14.45 1.59 8.55
N PRO A 147 15.14 1.76 9.70
CA PRO A 147 15.38 3.06 10.32
C PRO A 147 16.20 4.04 9.47
N ALA A 148 17.06 3.54 8.58
CA ALA A 148 17.93 4.38 7.74
C ALA A 148 17.15 5.27 6.75
N LYS A 149 15.89 4.93 6.47
CA LYS A 149 14.99 5.75 5.64
C LYS A 149 14.02 6.58 6.47
N ARG A 150 14.19 6.69 7.79
CA ARG A 150 13.34 7.55 8.62
C ARG A 150 13.99 8.91 8.80
N TRP A 151 13.24 9.97 8.56
CA TRP A 151 13.59 11.28 9.06
C TRP A 151 13.53 11.25 10.60
N PRO A 152 14.55 11.77 11.31
CA PRO A 152 14.59 11.71 12.76
C PRO A 152 13.34 12.25 13.45
N HIS A 153 12.89 11.57 14.51
CA HIS A 153 11.66 11.93 15.25
C HIS A 153 11.68 13.37 15.77
N TYR A 154 12.84 13.88 16.20
CA TYR A 154 12.96 15.24 16.74
C TYR A 154 12.75 16.31 15.66
N HIS A 155 13.01 16.01 14.39
CA HIS A 155 12.71 16.94 13.33
C HIS A 155 11.22 16.94 12.97
N TYR A 156 10.55 15.78 13.02
CA TYR A 156 9.09 15.75 12.96
C TYR A 156 8.47 16.53 14.12
N ALA A 157 9.01 16.41 15.33
CA ALA A 157 8.54 17.18 16.48
C ALA A 157 8.72 18.69 16.27
N GLU A 158 9.88 19.13 15.78
CA GLU A 158 10.13 20.54 15.48
C GLU A 158 9.17 21.08 14.40
N LEU A 159 8.94 20.30 13.34
CA LEU A 159 7.97 20.68 12.31
C LEU A 159 6.54 20.71 12.85
N ALA A 160 6.17 19.78 13.74
CA ALA A 160 4.87 19.79 14.39
C ALA A 160 4.67 21.06 15.22
N LYS A 161 5.69 21.52 15.96
CA LYS A 161 5.63 22.78 16.71
C LYS A 161 5.31 23.96 15.79
N GLN A 162 6.07 24.10 14.70
CA GLN A 162 5.88 25.20 13.75
C GLN A 162 4.48 25.18 13.12
N LEU A 163 4.01 24.01 12.67
CA LEU A 163 2.67 23.88 12.11
C LEU A 163 1.57 24.16 13.13
N ILE A 164 1.77 23.76 14.39
CA ILE A 164 0.83 24.07 15.48
C ILE A 164 0.85 25.56 15.82
N ASP A 165 1.99 26.23 15.78
CA ASP A 165 2.05 27.68 15.99
C ASP A 165 1.39 28.45 14.83
N GLU A 166 1.40 27.88 13.62
CA GLU A 166 0.69 28.40 12.43
C GLU A 166 -0.82 28.09 12.39
N GLY A 167 -1.37 27.39 13.39
CA GLY A 167 -2.81 27.11 13.45
C GLY A 167 -3.25 25.79 12.84
N TYR A 168 -2.34 24.89 12.46
CA TYR A 168 -2.67 23.52 12.01
C TYR A 168 -2.69 22.51 13.17
N GLN A 169 -3.41 21.41 13.03
CA GLN A 169 -3.23 20.24 13.90
C GLN A 169 -2.46 19.14 13.15
N VAL A 170 -1.76 18.28 13.87
CA VAL A 170 -0.92 17.21 13.33
C VAL A 170 -1.51 15.85 13.66
N VAL A 171 -1.53 14.94 12.68
CA VAL A 171 -1.97 13.56 12.86
C VAL A 171 -0.86 12.62 12.40
N LEU A 172 -0.43 11.71 13.28
CA LEU A 172 0.64 10.75 12.98
C LEU A 172 0.02 9.43 12.52
N PHE A 173 0.36 8.98 11.33
CA PHE A 173 -0.07 7.72 10.74
C PHE A 173 1.08 6.70 10.72
N GLY A 174 0.72 5.42 10.82
CA GLY A 174 1.68 4.34 10.77
C GLY A 174 1.07 3.00 11.18
N SER A 175 1.86 1.95 11.11
CA SER A 175 1.51 0.65 11.64
C SER A 175 1.67 0.63 13.17
N ALA A 176 1.27 -0.47 13.82
CA ALA A 176 1.54 -0.66 15.26
C ALA A 176 3.04 -0.59 15.61
N LYS A 177 3.94 -0.90 14.66
CA LYS A 177 5.40 -0.81 14.85
C LYS A 177 5.89 0.64 14.90
N ASP A 178 5.08 1.59 14.42
CA ASP A 178 5.43 3.00 14.35
C ASP A 178 4.85 3.80 15.53
N HIS A 179 4.07 3.14 16.40
CA HIS A 179 3.42 3.77 17.55
C HIS A 179 4.43 4.40 18.51
N GLU A 180 5.54 3.70 18.79
CA GLU A 180 6.61 4.20 19.66
C GLU A 180 7.27 5.46 19.08
N ALA A 181 7.58 5.45 17.77
CA ALA A 181 8.13 6.63 17.10
C ALA A 181 7.16 7.83 17.14
N GLY A 182 5.86 7.58 17.03
CA GLY A 182 4.84 8.61 17.23
C GLY A 182 4.82 9.18 18.65
N ASN A 183 5.05 8.33 19.66
CA ASN A 183 5.13 8.78 21.05
C ASN A 183 6.42 9.55 21.35
N GLU A 184 7.55 9.22 20.71
CA GLU A 184 8.77 10.03 20.78
C GLU A 184 8.55 11.45 20.25
N ILE A 185 7.79 11.58 19.14
CA ILE A 185 7.40 12.89 18.59
C ILE A 185 6.53 13.66 19.60
N LEU A 186 5.50 13.02 20.16
CA LEU A 186 4.60 13.65 21.14
C LEU A 186 5.36 14.10 22.40
N ALA A 187 6.28 13.29 22.91
CA ALA A 187 7.04 13.58 24.12
C ALA A 187 7.94 14.82 23.98
N ALA A 188 8.27 15.23 22.75
CA ALA A 188 9.06 16.44 22.47
C ALA A 188 8.21 17.73 22.36
N LEU A 189 6.88 17.62 22.45
CA LEU A 189 5.92 18.72 22.45
C LEU A 189 5.48 19.09 23.87
N ASN A 190 5.14 20.35 24.12
CA ASN A 190 4.52 20.78 25.38
C ASN A 190 3.03 20.40 25.47
N THR A 191 2.40 20.59 26.63
CA THR A 191 1.00 20.19 26.88
C THR A 191 0.02 20.82 25.89
N GLU A 192 0.19 22.11 25.58
CA GLU A 192 -0.68 22.84 24.66
C GLU A 192 -0.53 22.33 23.21
N GLN A 193 0.70 21.98 22.81
CA GLN A 193 0.99 21.42 21.48
C GLN A 193 0.52 19.96 21.36
N GLN A 194 0.66 19.16 22.42
CA GLN A 194 0.15 17.78 22.44
C GLN A 194 -1.36 17.72 22.23
N ALA A 195 -2.13 18.71 22.69
CA ALA A 195 -3.56 18.81 22.43
C ALA A 195 -3.90 18.91 20.92
N TRP A 196 -2.93 19.32 20.09
CA TRP A 196 -3.06 19.47 18.64
C TRP A 196 -2.20 18.47 17.85
N CYS A 197 -1.67 17.44 18.50
CA CYS A 197 -0.93 16.37 17.85
C CYS A 197 -1.50 15.01 18.28
N ARG A 198 -2.04 14.24 17.34
CA ARG A 198 -2.66 12.94 17.62
C ARG A 198 -1.88 11.80 16.98
N ASN A 199 -1.36 10.90 17.81
CA ASN A 199 -0.75 9.66 17.33
C ASN A 199 -1.82 8.61 17.01
N LEU A 200 -1.99 8.27 15.73
CA LEU A 200 -2.88 7.21 15.24
C LEU A 200 -2.12 6.00 14.67
N ALA A 201 -0.80 5.95 14.83
CA ALA A 201 -0.02 4.81 14.38
C ALA A 201 -0.46 3.53 15.12
N GLY A 202 -0.92 2.53 14.37
CA GLY A 202 -1.48 1.29 14.90
C GLY A 202 -2.97 1.33 15.32
N GLU A 203 -3.61 2.50 15.28
CA GLU A 203 -5.01 2.68 15.72
C GLU A 203 -6.02 2.53 14.56
N THR A 204 -5.55 2.68 13.32
CA THR A 204 -6.41 2.68 12.13
C THR A 204 -6.31 1.38 11.34
N GLN A 205 -7.42 0.94 10.76
CA GLN A 205 -7.38 0.06 9.59
C GLN A 205 -6.96 0.83 8.33
N LEU A 206 -6.50 0.13 7.29
CA LEU A 206 -6.00 0.77 6.06
C LEU A 206 -7.06 1.64 5.36
N ASP A 207 -8.32 1.21 5.36
CA ASP A 207 -9.42 1.98 4.78
C ASP A 207 -9.64 3.31 5.51
N GLN A 208 -9.58 3.29 6.85
CA GLN A 208 -9.67 4.48 7.69
C GLN A 208 -8.46 5.41 7.50
N ALA A 209 -7.25 4.86 7.40
CA ALA A 209 -6.04 5.63 7.13
C ALA A 209 -6.14 6.38 5.79
N VAL A 210 -6.64 5.74 4.72
CA VAL A 210 -6.89 6.42 3.43
C VAL A 210 -7.86 7.58 3.58
N ILE A 211 -8.94 7.41 4.37
CA ILE A 211 -9.94 8.47 4.60
C ILE A 211 -9.31 9.67 5.32
N LEU A 212 -8.57 9.41 6.40
CA LEU A 212 -7.93 10.46 7.21
C LEU A 212 -6.81 11.18 6.44
N ILE A 213 -6.01 10.45 5.66
CA ILE A 213 -5.01 11.04 4.75
C ILE A 213 -5.70 11.97 3.74
N ALA A 214 -6.83 11.55 3.16
CA ALA A 214 -7.61 12.38 2.22
C ALA A 214 -8.29 13.60 2.87
N ALA A 215 -8.40 13.62 4.19
CA ALA A 215 -8.89 14.77 4.96
C ALA A 215 -7.78 15.76 5.34
N CYS A 216 -6.51 15.39 5.22
CA CYS A 216 -5.38 16.26 5.48
C CYS A 216 -5.18 17.28 4.34
N LYS A 217 -4.71 18.48 4.68
CA LYS A 217 -4.33 19.50 3.69
C LYS A 217 -3.02 19.17 2.98
N ALA A 218 -2.11 18.49 3.68
CA ALA A 218 -0.86 17.97 3.13
C ALA A 218 -0.38 16.77 3.96
N ILE A 219 0.55 16.00 3.39
CA ILE A 219 1.24 14.88 4.04
C ILE A 219 2.75 15.11 4.02
N VAL A 220 3.41 14.84 5.15
CA VAL A 220 4.87 14.74 5.27
C VAL A 220 5.25 13.29 5.51
N THR A 221 6.10 12.74 4.66
CA THR A 221 6.51 11.32 4.70
C THR A 221 7.99 11.17 4.31
N ASN A 222 8.56 10.01 4.63
CA ASN A 222 9.95 9.64 4.41
C ASN A 222 10.33 9.38 2.95
#